data_AF-A0A7W4EH45-F1
#
_entry.id   AF-A0A7W4EH45-F1
#
_cell.length_a   1.000
_cell.length_b   1.000
_cell.length_c   1.000
_cell.angle_alpha   90.00
_cell.angle_beta   90.00
_cell.angle_gamma   90.00
#
_symmetry.space_group_name_H-M   'P 1'
#
loop_
_entity.id
_entity.type
_entity.pdbx_description
1 polymer ?
#
loop_
_entity_poly.entity_id
_entity_poly.type
_entity_poly.pdbx_seq_one_letter_code
_entity_poly.pdbx_strand_id
1 'polypeptide(L)' 'MLGGFGVHKFILGYTKEGVLQILMSFFSCGLAGIIPFVEGIIYLTKSDEEFYQIYQVGRRPWF' A
#
# COMPACT_ATOMS: atom_id res chain seq x y z
N MET A 1 -11.40 -7.96 3.92
CA MET A 1 -10.32 -8.81 3.37
C MET A 1 -10.41 -8.88 1.83
N LEU A 2 -10.04 -7.83 1.07
CA LEU A 2 -9.94 -7.85 -0.41
C LEU A 2 -8.95 -6.77 -0.97
N GLY A 3 -8.10 -6.15 -0.14
CA GLY A 3 -7.22 -5.02 -0.54
C GLY A 3 -5.73 -5.36 -0.71
N GLY A 4 -5.37 -6.65 -0.67
CA GLY A 4 -4.00 -7.13 -0.43
C GLY A 4 -3.00 -7.00 -1.59
N PHE A 5 -3.40 -6.52 -2.77
CA PHE A 5 -2.55 -6.45 -3.96
C PHE A 5 -2.38 -5.02 -4.51
N GLY A 6 -2.25 -4.02 -3.63
CA GLY A 6 -2.07 -2.61 -4.03
C GLY A 6 -3.36 -1.87 -4.40
N VAL A 7 -4.51 -2.56 -4.45
CA VAL A 7 -5.84 -1.96 -4.74
C VAL A 7 -6.21 -0.87 -3.73
N HIS A 8 -5.77 -0.99 -2.48
CA HIS A 8 -6.00 0.01 -1.45
C HIS A 8 -5.40 1.39 -1.82
N LYS A 9 -4.25 1.43 -2.53
CA LYS A 9 -3.67 2.70 -3.01
C LYS A 9 -4.55 3.36 -4.06
N PHE A 10 -5.19 2.57 -4.92
CA PHE A 10 -6.16 3.08 -5.90
C PHE A 10 -7.41 3.65 -5.24
N ILE A 11 -7.91 3.01 -4.17
CA ILE A 11 -9.07 3.48 -3.40
C ILE A 11 -8.78 4.80 -2.69
N LEU A 12 -7.55 4.96 -2.18
CA LEU A 12 -7.09 6.18 -1.52
C LEU A 12 -6.79 7.33 -2.52
N GLY A 13 -6.89 7.10 -3.82
CA GLY A 13 -6.55 8.09 -4.86
C GLY A 13 -5.06 8.14 -5.23
N TYR A 14 -4.23 7.25 -4.69
CA TYR A 14 -2.81 7.08 -5.03
C TYR A 14 -2.63 6.15 -6.25
N THR A 15 -3.26 6.53 -7.36
CA THR A 15 -3.28 5.73 -8.59
C THR A 15 -1.87 5.54 -9.16
N LYS A 16 -1.00 6.56 -9.05
CA LYS A 16 0.38 6.49 -9.57
C LYS A 16 1.22 5.49 -8.79
N GLU A 17 1.11 5.51 -7.47
CA GLU A 17 1.85 4.67 -6.55
C GLU A 17 1.34 3.23 -6.58
N GLY A 18 0.03 3.02 -6.74
CA GLY A 18 -0.56 1.71 -6.99
C GLY A 18 -0.06 1.08 -8.30
N VAL A 19 0.03 1.86 -9.38
CA VAL A 19 0.62 1.39 -10.65
C VAL A 19 2.09 1.05 -10.48
N LEU A 20 2.85 1.89 -9.75
CA LEU A 20 4.26 1.64 -9.48
C LEU A 20 4.48 0.36 -8.65
N GLN A 21 3.63 0.10 -7.65
CA GLN A 21 3.67 -1.12 -6.84
C GLN A 21 3.44 -2.37 -7.69
N ILE A 22 2.44 -2.33 -8.58
CA ILE A 22 2.15 -3.44 -9.51
C ILE A 22 3.33 -3.64 -10.48
N LEU A 23 3.88 -2.56 -11.04
CA LEU A 23 5.03 -2.62 -11.93
C LEU A 23 6.26 -3.21 -11.22
N MET A 24 6.54 -2.81 -9.97
CA MET A 24 7.64 -3.39 -9.19
C MET A 24 7.42 -4.87 -8.90
N SER A 25 6.22 -5.27 -8.45
CA SER A 25 5.90 -6.68 -8.22
C SER A 25 6.01 -7.52 -9.50
N PHE A 26 5.63 -6.96 -10.65
CA PHE A 26 5.70 -7.62 -11.95
C PHE A 26 7.15 -7.71 -12.49
N PHE A 27 7.90 -6.62 -12.48
CA PHE A 27 9.28 -6.58 -12.98
C PHE A 27 10.26 -7.36 -12.11
N SER A 28 10.05 -7.38 -10.79
CA SER A 28 10.91 -8.15 -9.89
C SER A 28 10.58 -9.64 -9.83
N CYS A 29 9.69 -10.15 -10.69
CA CYS A 29 9.31 -11.57 -10.74
C CYS A 29 8.93 -12.12 -9.34
N GLY A 30 8.24 -11.31 -8.53
CA GLY A 30 7.86 -11.65 -7.15
C GLY A 30 8.91 -11.35 -6.05
N LEU A 31 10.17 -11.01 -6.36
CA LEU A 31 11.15 -10.62 -5.33
C LEU A 31 10.77 -9.33 -4.59
N ALA A 32 10.09 -8.40 -5.27
CA ALA A 32 9.57 -7.18 -4.64
C ALA A 32 8.32 -7.43 -3.78
N GLY A 33 7.91 -8.70 -3.58
CA GLY A 33 6.80 -9.07 -2.70
C GLY A 33 7.05 -8.77 -1.22
N ILE A 34 8.30 -8.53 -0.81
CA ILE A 34 8.65 -8.11 0.55
C ILE A 34 8.02 -6.75 0.89
N ILE A 35 7.93 -5.83 -0.07
CA ILE A 35 7.39 -4.48 0.17
C ILE A 35 5.89 -4.54 0.52
N PRO A 36 4.99 -5.11 -0.31
CA PRO A 36 3.58 -5.27 0.05
C PRO A 36 3.38 -6.16 1.28
N PHE A 37 4.30 -7.09 1.56
CA PHE A 37 4.25 -7.91 2.77
C PHE A 37 4.47 -7.08 4.05
N VAL A 38 5.53 -6.26 4.09
CA VAL A 38 5.80 -5.34 5.20
C VAL A 38 4.68 -4.30 5.33
N GLU A 39 4.21 -3.76 4.22
CA GLU A 39 3.09 -2.81 4.19
C GLU A 39 1.79 -3.43 4.73
N GLY A 40 1.52 -4.69 4.40
CA GLY A 40 0.41 -5.45 4.97
C GLY A 40 0.51 -5.64 6.49
N ILE A 41 1.70 -5.93 7.02
CA ILE A 41 1.93 -6.00 8.48
C ILE A 41 1.66 -4.64 9.12
N ILE A 42 2.21 -3.56 8.56
CA ILE A 42 2.00 -2.20 9.07
C ILE A 42 0.51 -1.89 9.16
N TYR A 43 -0.27 -2.18 8.11
CA TYR A 43 -1.70 -1.94 8.11
C TYR A 43 -2.47 -2.77 9.14
N LEU A 44 -2.07 -4.03 9.35
CA LEU A 44 -2.68 -4.87 10.37
C LEU A 44 -2.34 -4.42 11.80
N THR A 45 -1.16 -3.82 11.99
CA THR A 45 -0.69 -3.34 13.30
C THR A 45 -1.07 -1.89 13.61
N LYS A 46 -1.54 -1.14 12.62
CA LYS A 46 -1.85 0.29 12.75
C LYS A 46 -3.33 0.50 13.09
N SER A 47 -3.62 1.49 13.93
CA SER A 47 -5.00 1.82 14.32
C SER A 47 -5.72 2.61 13.22
N ASP A 48 -7.04 2.50 13.14
CA ASP A 48 -7.85 3.19 12.11
C ASP A 48 -7.68 4.71 12.13
N GLU A 49 -7.61 5.34 13.31
CA GLU A 49 -7.33 6.78 13.45
C GLU A 49 -5.97 7.16 12.85
N GLU A 50 -4.93 6.40 13.15
CA GLU A 50 -3.57 6.66 12.64
C GLU A 50 -3.51 6.46 11.13
N PHE A 51 -4.20 5.45 10.61
CA PHE A 51 -4.32 5.22 9.18
C PHE A 51 -4.99 6.42 8.49
N TYR A 52 -6.10 6.90 9.04
CA TYR A 52 -6.80 8.06 8.49
C TYR A 52 -5.92 9.31 8.51
N GLN A 53 -5.25 9.60 9.62
CA GLN A 53 -4.36 10.76 9.75
C GLN A 53 -3.17 10.69 8.79
N ILE A 54 -2.59 9.52 8.56
CA ILE A 54 -1.38 9.38 7.72
C ILE A 54 -1.74 9.30 6.24
N TYR A 55 -2.72 8.47 5.87
CA TYR A 55 -3.02 8.17 4.47
C TYR A 55 -4.11 9.05 3.87
N GLN A 56 -5.06 9.57 4.66
CA GLN A 56 -6.08 10.50 4.15
C GLN A 56 -5.71 11.97 4.38
N VAL A 57 -5.28 12.33 5.59
CA VAL A 57 -4.95 13.72 5.93
C VAL A 57 -3.53 14.08 5.50
N GLY A 58 -2.53 13.31 5.95
CA GLY A 58 -1.10 13.54 5.70
C GLY A 58 -0.64 13.14 4.30
N ARG A 59 -1.51 12.50 3.53
CA ARG A 59 -1.28 11.96 2.19
C ARG A 59 0.06 11.26 1.96
N ARG A 60 0.46 10.36 2.86
CA ARG A 60 1.67 9.54 2.67
C ARG A 60 1.30 8.22 1.99
N PRO A 61 1.57 8.05 0.68
CA PRO A 61 1.14 6.86 -0.03
C PRO A 61 1.93 5.60 0.35
N TRP A 62 3.17 5.74 0.82
CA TRP A 62 4.07 4.65 1.21
C TRP A 62 4.61 4.91 2.61
N PHE A 63 4.62 3.86 3.45
CA PHE A 63 5.03 3.89 4.87
C PHE A 63 4.29 4.94 5.73
#